data_AF-A0AAD5B2S9-F1
#
_entry.id   AF-A0AAD5B2S9-F1
#
_cell.length_a   1.000
_cell.length_b   1.000
_cell.length_c   1.000
_cell.angle_alpha   90.00
_cell.angle_beta   90.00
_cell.angle_gamma   90.00
#
_symmetry.space_group_name_H-M   'P 1'
#
loop_
_entity.id
_entity.type
_entity.pdbx_description
1 polymer ?
#
loop_
_entity_poly.entity_id
_entity_poly.type
_entity_poly.pdbx_seq_one_letter_code
_entity_poly.pdbx_strand_id
1 'polypeptide(L)' 'MVSRSLLLVLLVLTCLQSFTMAQSGNGPKKCCFQYQTKPIPAKFIMTFTLKDTRQFCANPSEDWVKNIMNQIDGRLFQ' A
#
# COMPACT_ATOMS: atom_id res chain seq x y z
N MET A 1 28.33 20.44 32.97
CA MET A 1 26.86 20.19 32.96
C MET A 1 26.26 20.27 31.55
N VAL A 2 26.64 21.25 30.72
CA VAL A 2 26.13 21.43 29.35
C VAL A 2 26.29 20.19 28.45
N SER A 3 27.39 19.46 28.56
CA SER A 3 27.67 18.28 27.73
C SER A 3 26.70 17.10 27.94
N ARG A 4 26.29 16.81 29.19
CA ARG A 4 25.33 15.72 29.47
C ARG A 4 23.92 16.08 28.98
N SER A 5 23.50 17.33 29.19
CA SER A 5 22.21 17.82 28.70
C SER A 5 22.16 17.81 27.16
N LEU A 6 23.26 18.19 26.50
CA LEU A 6 23.35 18.18 25.04
C LEU A 6 23.26 16.76 24.46
N LEU A 7 23.95 15.79 25.08
CA LEU A 7 23.90 14.38 24.66
C LEU A 7 22.50 13.78 24.79
N LEU A 8 21.77 14.10 25.86
CA LEU A 8 20.39 13.63 26.06
C LEU A 8 19.44 14.20 25.01
N VAL A 9 19.56 15.49 24.69
CA VAL A 9 18.75 16.13 23.64
C VAL A 9 19.04 15.50 22.27
N LEU A 10 20.31 15.27 21.94
CA LEU A 10 20.69 14.66 20.66
C LEU A 10 20.09 13.24 20.50
N LEU A 11 20.11 12.44 21.58
CA LEU A 11 19.60 11.07 21.59
C LEU A 11 18.07 11.01 21.43
N VAL A 12 17.34 11.98 21.99
CA VAL A 12 15.89 12.11 21.79
C VAL A 12 15.57 12.50 20.35
N LEU A 13 16.34 13.41 19.74
CA LEU A 13 16.16 13.77 18.33
C LEU A 13 16.40 12.57 17.39
N THR A 14 17.45 11.77 17.60
CA THR A 14 17.72 10.62 16.74
C THR A 14 16.67 9.52 16.89
N CYS A 15 16.17 9.27 18.10
CA CYS A 15 15.04 8.36 18.31
C CYS A 15 13.79 8.80 17.55
N LEU A 16 13.49 10.11 17.53
CA LEU A 16 12.33 10.65 16.82
C LEU A 16 12.43 10.43 15.30
N GLN A 17 13.63 10.51 14.74
CA GLN A 17 13.88 10.28 13.30
C GLN A 17 13.73 8.80 12.89
N SER A 18 13.99 7.86 13.80
CA SER A 18 13.78 6.42 13.56
C SER A 18 12.30 6.08 13.27
N PHE A 19 11.36 6.81 13.88
CA PHE A 19 9.93 6.60 13.64
C PHE A 19 9.48 7.08 12.25
N THR A 20 10.11 8.13 11.70
CA THR A 20 9.72 8.68 10.39
C THR A 20 10.21 7.85 9.21
N MET A 21 11.34 7.14 9.34
CA MET A 21 11.91 6.34 8.24
C MET A 21 11.13 5.04 7.96
N ALA A 22 10.28 4.59 8.90
CA ALA A 22 9.50 3.37 8.73
C ALA A 22 8.38 3.48 7.68
N GLN A 23 7.91 4.69 7.36
CA GLN A 23 6.87 4.89 6.33
C GLN A 23 7.42 5.10 4.92
N SER A 24 8.70 5.47 4.78
CA SER A 24 9.33 5.78 3.50
C SER A 24 10.42 4.79 3.13
N GLY A 25 10.28 3.53 3.56
CA GLY A 25 11.20 2.47 3.17
C GLY A 25 10.92 2.03 1.73
N ASN A 26 11.96 2.02 0.89
CA ASN A 26 11.99 1.25 -0.36
C ASN A 26 11.98 -0.26 -0.03
N GLY A 27 10.90 -0.74 0.58
CA GLY A 27 10.69 -2.14 0.86
C GLY A 27 10.51 -2.94 -0.44
N PRO A 28 10.62 -4.27 -0.37
CA PRO A 28 10.41 -5.11 -1.53
C PRO A 28 9.01 -4.86 -2.11
N LYS A 29 8.92 -4.77 -3.44
CA LYS A 29 7.63 -4.71 -4.13
C LYS A 29 6.82 -5.94 -3.73
N LYS A 30 5.53 -5.76 -3.43
CA LYS A 30 4.61 -6.88 -3.23
C LYS A 30 4.39 -7.56 -4.58
N CYS A 31 4.85 -8.80 -4.72
CA CYS A 31 4.66 -9.62 -5.91
C CYS A 31 3.53 -10.64 -5.70
N CYS A 32 2.90 -11.05 -6.80
CA CYS A 32 1.87 -12.09 -6.81
C CYS A 32 2.45 -13.40 -7.34
N PHE A 33 2.35 -14.48 -6.55
CA PHE A 33 2.75 -15.83 -6.98
C PHE A 33 1.56 -16.69 -7.42
N GLN A 34 0.34 -16.27 -7.08
CA GLN A 34 -0.90 -16.94 -7.42
C GLN A 34 -1.95 -15.90 -7.81
N TYR A 35 -2.77 -16.23 -8.81
CA TYR A 35 -3.80 -15.36 -9.34
C TYR A 35 -5.17 -16.00 -9.18
N GLN A 36 -6.20 -15.16 -9.05
CA GLN A 36 -7.57 -15.62 -9.07
C GLN A 36 -7.95 -16.10 -10.47
N THR A 37 -8.43 -17.35 -10.53
CA THR A 37 -8.91 -17.99 -11.75
C THR A 37 -10.38 -17.71 -12.01
N LYS A 38 -11.13 -17.31 -10.98
CA LYS A 38 -12.56 -16.99 -11.08
C LYS A 38 -12.79 -15.48 -11.18
N PRO A 39 -13.65 -15.02 -12.10
CA PRO A 39 -13.97 -13.60 -12.21
C PRO A 39 -14.58 -13.04 -10.93
N ILE A 40 -14.10 -11.87 -10.52
CA ILE A 40 -14.64 -11.12 -9.37
C ILE A 40 -15.55 -10.03 -9.92
N PRO A 41 -16.85 -9.96 -9.58
CA PRO A 41 -17.71 -8.90 -10.09
C PRO A 41 -17.24 -7.50 -9.65
N ALA A 42 -17.16 -6.55 -10.60
CA ALA A 42 -16.66 -5.19 -10.35
C ALA A 42 -17.41 -4.42 -9.26
N LYS A 43 -18.66 -4.80 -8.96
CA LYS A 43 -19.45 -4.22 -7.86
C LYS A 43 -18.86 -4.47 -6.47
N PHE A 44 -18.00 -5.49 -6.32
CA PHE A 44 -17.37 -5.85 -5.04
C PHE A 44 -15.97 -5.25 -4.88
N ILE A 45 -15.43 -4.60 -5.92
CA ILE A 45 -14.11 -3.99 -5.86
C ILE A 45 -14.30 -2.52 -5.45
N MET A 46 -13.97 -2.22 -4.20
CA MET A 46 -13.92 -0.85 -3.69
C MET A 46 -12.56 -0.23 -4.00
N THR A 47 -12.57 0.92 -4.66
CA THR A 47 -11.38 1.69 -5.03
C THR A 47 -10.77 2.47 -3.87
N PHE A 48 -11.56 2.77 -2.84
CA PHE A 48 -11.06 3.47 -1.66
C PHE A 48 -10.51 2.45 -0.67
N THR A 49 -9.20 2.51 -0.45
CA THR A 49 -8.44 1.69 0.49
C THR A 49 -8.87 2.01 1.93
N LEU A 50 -10.07 1.59 2.32
CA LEU A 50 -10.44 1.47 3.72
C LEU A 50 -9.67 0.26 4.26
N LYS A 51 -8.77 0.57 5.19
CA LYS A 51 -7.94 -0.35 5.96
C LYS A 51 -8.79 -1.58 6.35
N ASP A 52 -8.31 -2.76 5.99
CA ASP A 52 -8.93 -4.11 6.17
C ASP A 52 -9.77 -4.71 5.04
N THR A 53 -9.54 -4.31 3.78
CA THR A 53 -10.07 -5.09 2.63
C THR A 53 -9.11 -6.19 2.17
N ARG A 54 -9.65 -7.39 1.92
CA ARG A 54 -8.89 -8.53 1.36
C ARG A 54 -8.31 -8.13 0.00
N GLN A 55 -6.99 -8.19 -0.12
CA GLN A 55 -6.28 -7.96 -1.39
C GLN A 55 -6.25 -9.27 -2.19
N PHE A 56 -6.62 -9.20 -3.47
CA PHE A 56 -6.55 -10.34 -4.39
C PHE A 56 -5.61 -10.01 -5.55
N CYS A 57 -4.78 -10.97 -5.92
CA CYS A 57 -3.98 -10.91 -7.14
C CYS A 57 -4.84 -11.34 -8.33
N ALA A 58 -4.90 -10.50 -9.37
CA ALA A 58 -5.58 -10.79 -10.62
C ALA A 58 -4.56 -10.67 -11.78
N ASN A 59 -4.60 -11.61 -12.73
CA ASN A 59 -3.66 -11.62 -13.85
C ASN A 59 -4.13 -10.63 -14.92
N PRO A 60 -3.37 -9.57 -15.27
CA PRO A 60 -3.79 -8.57 -16.26
C PRO A 60 -3.97 -9.11 -17.67
N SER A 61 -3.43 -10.29 -17.99
CA SER A 61 -3.62 -10.93 -19.29
C SER A 61 -5.05 -11.46 -19.49
N GLU A 62 -5.78 -11.72 -18.41
CA GLU A 62 -7.15 -12.24 -18.44
C GLU A 62 -8.17 -11.17 -18.88
N ASP A 63 -9.10 -11.54 -19.76
CA ASP A 63 -10.04 -10.57 -20.33
C ASP A 63 -11.05 -10.03 -19.30
N TRP A 64 -11.46 -10.87 -18.34
CA TRP A 64 -12.33 -10.43 -17.25
C TRP A 64 -11.67 -9.35 -16.37
N VAL A 65 -10.35 -9.42 -16.22
CA VAL A 65 -9.56 -8.43 -15.46
C VAL A 65 -9.51 -7.10 -16.19
N LYS A 66 -9.23 -7.12 -17.50
CA LYS A 66 -9.23 -5.91 -18.33
C LYS A 66 -10.59 -5.21 -18.32
N ASN A 67 -11.68 -5.98 -18.46
CA ASN A 67 -13.03 -5.42 -18.44
C ASN A 67 -13.35 -4.72 -17.11
N ILE A 68 -12.93 -5.32 -15.98
CA ILE A 68 -13.12 -4.73 -14.66
C ILE A 68 -12.28 -3.47 -14.47
N MET A 69 -11.01 -3.48 -14.89
CA MET A 69 -10.14 -2.30 -14.82
C MET A 69 -10.78 -1.12 -15.56
N ASN A 70 -11.25 -1.34 -16.78
CA ASN A 70 -11.95 -0.30 -17.55
C ASN A 70 -13.22 0.22 -16.85
N GLN A 71 -14.00 -0.67 -16.21
CA GLN A 71 -15.18 -0.25 -15.45
C GLN A 71 -14.81 0.57 -14.22
N ILE A 72 -13.73 0.20 -13.53
CA ILE A 72 -13.26 0.89 -12.33
C ILE A 72 -12.68 2.26 -12.70
N ASP A 73 -11.84 2.33 -13.73
CA ASP A 73 -11.27 3.57 -14.23
C ASP A 73 -12.40 4.53 -14.62
N GLY A 74 -13.41 4.04 -15.36
CA GLY A 74 -14.60 4.82 -15.68
C GLY A 74 -15.35 5.37 -14.45
N ARG A 75 -15.44 4.61 -13.34
CA ARG A 75 -16.05 5.10 -12.08
C ARG A 75 -15.20 6.14 -11.36
N LEU A 76 -13.88 6.10 -11.52
CA LEU A 76 -12.98 7.06 -10.85
C LEU A 76 -13.00 8.44 -11.51
N PHE A 77 -13.37 8.51 -12.80
CA PHE A 77 -13.48 9.76 -13.56
C PHE A 77 -14.90 10.35 -13.59
N GLN A 78 -15.84 9.76 -12.84
CA GLN A 78 -17.23 10.20 -12.74
C GLN A 78 -17.51 10.80 -11.36
#